data_AF-A0A847RYL0-F1
#
_entry.id   AF-A0A847RYL0-F1
#
_cell.length_a   1.000
_cell.length_b   1.000
_cell.length_c   1.000
_cell.angle_alpha   90.00
_cell.angle_beta   90.00
_cell.angle_gamma   90.00
#
_symmetry.space_group_name_H-M   'P 1'
#
loop_
_entity.id
_entity.type
_entity.pdbx_description
1 polymer ?
#
loop_
_entity_poly.entity_id
_entity_poly.type
_entity_poly.pdbx_seq_one_letter_code
_entity_poly.pdbx_strand_id
1 'polypeptide(L)'
;MAPGYVPRGLIYEKRKICASKCLRVCSQSNTCILEIRRDVFQAIADPTRRQIIEMVARQPLNVNTIAENFEVSRQAVSLHVKILTECGLIVIKKQGRERYCEARLEQLKEVTTWVDHCQQFWATQFKSLDSYLQKVQSGKKSHK
;
A
#
# COMPACT_ATOMS: atom_id res chain seq x y z
N MET A 1 9.09 26.82 -15.89
CA MET A 1 8.75 26.42 -14.50
C MET A 1 8.73 24.90 -14.46
N ALA A 2 9.75 24.29 -13.86
CA ALA A 2 9.96 22.84 -13.86
C ALA A 2 8.97 22.15 -12.91
N PRO A 3 8.39 20.98 -13.28
CA PRO A 3 7.55 20.21 -12.37
C PRO A 3 8.40 19.65 -11.23
N GLY A 4 7.93 19.93 -10.01
CA GLY A 4 8.61 19.62 -8.75
C GLY A 4 8.95 18.15 -8.60
N TYR A 5 10.24 17.92 -8.35
CA TYR A 5 10.86 16.69 -7.89
C TYR A 5 10.22 16.21 -6.58
N VAL A 6 9.76 14.96 -6.52
CA VAL A 6 9.26 14.33 -5.29
C VAL A 6 10.47 13.98 -4.40
N PRO A 7 10.61 14.54 -3.19
CA PRO A 7 11.75 14.22 -2.34
C PRO A 7 11.67 12.76 -1.88
N ARG A 8 12.68 11.99 -2.26
CA ARG A 8 12.92 10.64 -1.76
C ARG A 8 13.50 10.75 -0.34
N GLY A 9 12.67 10.47 0.65
CA GLY A 9 13.09 10.26 2.03
C GLY A 9 12.39 11.19 3.01
N LEU A 10 11.58 10.59 3.90
CA LEU A 10 11.37 10.99 5.29
C LEU A 10 10.36 10.05 6.00
N ILE A 11 10.60 8.72 6.01
CA ILE A 11 9.93 7.85 6.99
C ILE A 11 10.83 6.65 7.37
N TYR A 12 11.95 6.91 8.03
CA TYR A 12 12.69 5.88 8.78
C TYR A 12 13.09 6.44 10.15
N GLU A 13 12.10 6.58 11.03
CA GLU A 13 12.32 6.88 12.43
C GLU A 13 12.96 5.64 13.10
N LYS A 14 14.20 5.84 13.58
CA LYS A 14 15.06 4.85 14.21
C LYS A 14 14.36 4.10 15.36
N ARG A 15 14.42 2.76 15.37
CA ARG A 15 14.38 1.96 16.61
C ARG A 15 15.47 0.92 16.60
N LYS A 16 16.10 0.79 17.77
CA LYS A 16 17.45 0.30 18.01
C LYS A 16 17.62 -1.19 17.71
N ILE A 17 18.75 -1.50 17.09
CA ILE A 17 19.29 -2.84 16.86
C ILE A 17 19.64 -3.45 18.23
N CYS A 18 19.08 -4.62 18.52
CA CYS A 18 19.54 -5.48 19.61
C CYS A 18 20.78 -6.24 19.13
N ALA A 19 21.93 -5.55 19.08
CA ALA A 19 23.22 -6.15 18.77
C ALA A 19 23.91 -6.54 20.08
N SER A 20 23.74 -7.78 20.51
CA SER A 20 24.76 -8.46 21.33
C SER A 20 24.46 -9.95 21.47
N LYS A 21 25.39 -10.76 20.96
CA LYS A 21 25.58 -12.21 21.15
C LYS A 21 24.68 -13.16 20.35
N CYS A 22 25.16 -13.53 19.15
CA CYS A 22 25.40 -14.94 18.81
C CYS A 22 26.33 -15.05 17.59
N LEU A 23 27.62 -14.77 17.78
CA LEU A 23 28.68 -15.12 16.81
C LEU A 23 29.09 -16.56 17.04
N ARG A 24 28.39 -17.52 16.43
CA ARG A 24 28.96 -18.81 16.05
C ARG A 24 28.02 -19.63 15.15
N VAL A 25 28.44 -19.73 13.89
CA VAL A 25 28.11 -20.73 12.87
C VAL A 25 26.70 -20.69 12.25
N CYS A 26 26.62 -20.22 11.00
CA CYS A 26 26.02 -20.99 9.91
C CYS A 26 26.50 -20.42 8.57
N SER A 27 27.62 -20.93 8.10
CA SER A 27 28.10 -20.81 6.73
C SER A 27 27.22 -21.66 5.81
N GLN A 28 26.28 -21.09 5.06
CA GLN A 28 25.88 -21.58 3.73
C GLN A 28 24.81 -20.65 3.11
N SER A 29 25.24 -19.97 2.05
CA SER A 29 24.46 -19.73 0.81
C SER A 29 23.25 -18.78 0.86
N ASN A 30 23.46 -17.60 0.28
CA ASN A 30 22.48 -16.73 -0.39
C ASN A 30 21.25 -16.33 0.40
N THR A 31 21.40 -15.29 1.22
CA THR A 31 20.58 -14.07 1.12
C THR A 31 21.06 -13.11 2.19
N CYS A 32 21.89 -12.15 1.82
CA CYS A 32 21.78 -10.83 2.44
C CYS A 32 20.37 -10.37 2.10
N ILE A 33 19.39 -10.73 2.92
CA ILE A 33 18.03 -10.24 2.81
C ILE A 33 18.18 -8.73 2.98
N LEU A 34 18.16 -8.01 1.85
CA LEU A 34 17.55 -6.70 1.80
C LEU A 34 16.26 -6.86 2.61
N GLU A 35 16.21 -6.31 3.82
CA GLU A 35 14.94 -6.09 4.51
C GLU A 35 14.13 -5.19 3.60
N ILE A 36 13.50 -5.78 2.59
CA ILE A 36 12.45 -5.17 1.80
C ILE A 36 11.30 -5.10 2.79
N ARG A 37 11.29 -4.05 3.61
CA ARG A 37 10.06 -3.63 4.28
C ARG A 37 9.04 -3.46 3.18
N ARG A 38 8.01 -4.30 3.20
CA ARG A 38 6.96 -4.26 2.19
C ARG A 38 6.24 -2.92 2.31
N ASP A 39 6.15 -2.22 1.20
CA ASP A 39 5.52 -0.91 1.12
C ASP A 39 3.98 -1.06 1.09
N VAL A 40 3.26 -0.06 1.60
CA VAL A 40 1.79 0.01 1.59
C VAL A 40 1.28 -0.04 0.14
N PHE A 41 1.98 0.63 -0.79
CA PHE A 41 1.65 0.59 -2.22
C PHE A 41 1.70 -0.83 -2.79
N GLN A 42 2.71 -1.62 -2.39
CA GLN A 42 2.83 -3.01 -2.81
C GLN A 42 1.73 -3.87 -2.18
N ALA A 43 1.36 -3.59 -0.93
CA ALA A 43 0.30 -4.32 -0.24
C ALA A 43 -1.07 -4.14 -0.90
N ILE A 44 -1.43 -2.94 -1.35
CA ILE A 44 -2.74 -2.68 -1.96
C ILE A 44 -2.83 -3.02 -3.44
N ALA A 45 -1.70 -3.27 -4.12
CA ALA A 45 -1.68 -3.55 -5.56
C ALA A 45 -2.47 -4.84 -5.94
N ASP A 46 -2.56 -5.80 -5.02
CA ASP A 46 -3.22 -7.08 -5.26
C ASP A 46 -4.72 -7.03 -4.90
N PRO A 47 -5.58 -7.61 -5.75
CA PRO A 47 -7.03 -7.58 -5.53
C PRO A 47 -7.46 -8.41 -4.30
N THR A 48 -6.86 -9.58 -4.08
CA THR A 48 -7.19 -10.44 -2.93
C THR A 48 -6.86 -9.75 -1.62
N ARG A 49 -5.70 -9.08 -1.53
CA ARG A 49 -5.32 -8.28 -0.36
C ARG A 49 -6.28 -7.13 -0.10
N ARG A 50 -6.76 -6.45 -1.13
CA ARG A 50 -7.80 -5.40 -0.99
C ARG A 50 -9.10 -5.97 -0.43
N GLN A 51 -9.56 -7.11 -0.93
CA GLN A 51 -10.75 -7.78 -0.41
C GLN A 51 -10.59 -8.20 1.06
N ILE A 52 -9.43 -8.72 1.46
CA ILE A 52 -9.16 -9.05 2.87
C ILE A 52 -9.25 -7.79 3.74
N ILE A 53 -8.65 -6.67 3.32
CA ILE A 53 -8.73 -5.40 4.05
C ILE A 53 -10.20 -4.96 4.20
N GLU A 54 -10.98 -5.00 3.11
CA GLU A 54 -12.40 -4.61 3.12
C GLU A 54 -13.24 -5.48 4.07
N MET A 55 -13.00 -6.80 4.08
CA MET A 55 -13.69 -7.71 4.99
C MET A 55 -13.37 -7.42 6.46
N VAL A 56 -12.08 -7.28 6.78
CA VAL A 56 -11.60 -7.05 8.14
C VAL A 56 -11.94 -5.64 8.64
N ALA A 57 -12.06 -4.67 7.72
CA ALA A 57 -12.51 -3.31 8.05
C ALA A 57 -13.97 -3.25 8.50
N ARG A 58 -14.81 -4.20 8.05
CA ARG A 58 -16.21 -4.29 8.51
C ARG A 58 -16.32 -4.93 9.88
N GLN A 59 -15.56 -6.00 10.13
CA GLN A 59 -15.55 -6.70 11.41
C GLN A 59 -14.23 -7.43 11.64
N PRO A 60 -13.74 -7.53 12.90
CA PRO A 60 -12.60 -8.37 13.23
C PRO A 60 -12.88 -9.84 12.91
N LEU A 61 -12.01 -10.48 12.13
CA LEU A 61 -12.20 -11.86 11.65
C LEU A 61 -10.97 -12.72 11.97
N ASN A 62 -11.19 -14.00 12.24
CA ASN A 62 -10.08 -14.95 12.33
C ASN A 62 -9.57 -15.33 10.93
N VAL A 63 -8.31 -15.79 10.85
CA VAL A 63 -7.68 -16.14 9.55
C VAL A 63 -8.41 -17.28 8.84
N ASN A 64 -9.02 -18.21 9.59
CA ASN A 64 -9.74 -19.34 9.01
C ASN A 64 -11.02 -18.89 8.29
N THR A 65 -11.78 -17.98 8.90
CA THR A 65 -13.01 -17.40 8.36
C THR A 65 -12.67 -16.55 7.14
N ILE A 66 -11.57 -15.79 7.18
CA ILE A 66 -11.08 -15.09 5.99
C ILE A 66 -10.81 -16.11 4.87
N ALA A 67 -10.11 -17.20 5.16
CA ALA A 67 -9.77 -18.20 4.15
C ALA A 67 -10.97 -18.96 3.56
N GLU A 68 -12.08 -19.07 4.29
CA GLU A 68 -13.32 -19.67 3.78
C GLU A 68 -14.02 -18.82 2.70
N ASN A 69 -13.70 -17.52 2.62
CA ASN A 69 -14.28 -16.60 1.64
C ASN A 69 -13.50 -16.53 0.31
N PHE A 70 -12.41 -17.29 0.18
CA PHE A 70 -11.59 -17.30 -1.04
C PHE A 70 -11.42 -18.72 -1.58
N GLU A 71 -11.30 -18.84 -2.90
CA GLU A 71 -11.01 -20.12 -3.59
C GLU A 71 -9.53 -20.53 -3.51
N VAL A 72 -8.67 -19.68 -2.92
CA VAL A 72 -7.23 -19.93 -2.79
C VAL A 72 -6.92 -20.76 -1.55
N SER A 73 -5.73 -21.37 -1.53
CA SER A 73 -5.31 -22.18 -0.38
C SER A 73 -5.21 -21.35 0.90
N ARG A 74 -5.49 -21.97 2.05
CA ARG A 74 -5.34 -21.34 3.37
C ARG A 74 -3.92 -20.82 3.62
N GLN A 75 -2.92 -21.47 3.03
CA GLN A 75 -1.51 -21.03 3.08
C GLN A 75 -1.31 -19.72 2.32
N ALA A 76 -1.94 -19.56 1.14
CA ALA A 76 -1.89 -18.31 0.37
C ALA A 76 -2.57 -17.16 1.14
N VAL A 77 -3.74 -17.39 1.75
CA VAL A 77 -4.41 -16.39 2.59
C VAL A 77 -3.55 -16.00 3.80
N SER A 78 -2.93 -16.98 4.46
CA SER A 78 -2.01 -16.71 5.58
C SER A 78 -0.81 -15.87 5.15
N LEU A 79 -0.29 -16.09 3.95
CA LEU A 79 0.77 -15.26 3.37
C LEU A 79 0.27 -13.83 3.11
N HIS A 80 -0.91 -13.66 2.54
CA HIS A 80 -1.51 -12.33 2.33
C HIS A 80 -1.70 -11.58 3.65
N VAL A 81 -2.23 -12.23 4.69
CA VAL A 81 -2.40 -11.62 6.02
C VAL A 81 -1.04 -11.25 6.63
N LYS A 82 -0.01 -12.09 6.46
CA LYS A 82 1.35 -11.78 6.92
C LYS A 82 1.89 -10.52 6.25
N ILE A 83 1.73 -10.39 4.93
CA ILE A 83 2.13 -9.20 4.16
C ILE A 83 1.42 -7.95 4.69
N LEU A 84 0.11 -8.03 4.87
CA LEU A 84 -0.70 -6.92 5.36
C LEU A 84 -0.30 -6.51 6.78
N THR A 85 0.08 -7.47 7.62
CA THR A 85 0.60 -7.22 8.97
C THR A 85 1.98 -6.56 8.94
N GLU A 86 2.88 -7.00 8.05
CA GLU A 86 4.21 -6.39 7.86
C GLU A 86 4.14 -4.93 7.40
N CYS A 87 3.14 -4.60 6.56
CA CYS A 87 2.87 -3.23 6.12
C CYS A 87 2.11 -2.38 7.17
N GLY A 88 1.66 -3.00 8.26
CA GLY A 88 0.91 -2.35 9.34
C GLY A 88 -0.59 -2.17 9.07
N LEU A 89 -1.11 -2.65 7.94
CA LEU A 89 -2.50 -2.47 7.51
C LEU A 89 -3.48 -3.35 8.29
N ILE A 90 -2.96 -4.41 8.91
CA ILE A 90 -3.72 -5.33 9.77
C ILE A 90 -2.91 -5.55 11.05
N VAL A 91 -3.61 -5.64 12.17
CA VAL A 91 -3.06 -6.04 13.47
C VAL A 91 -3.73 -7.34 13.91
N ILE A 92 -2.93 -8.26 14.45
CA ILE A 92 -3.45 -9.52 14.99
C ILE A 92 -3.61 -9.37 16.50
N LYS A 93 -4.85 -9.47 16.98
CA LYS A 93 -5.19 -9.43 18.40
C LYS A 93 -5.59 -10.83 18.88
N LYS A 94 -5.03 -11.25 20.01
CA LYS A 94 -5.39 -12.51 20.66
C LYS A 94 -6.62 -12.29 21.54
N GLN A 95 -7.69 -13.05 21.31
CA GLN A 95 -8.84 -13.14 22.20
C GLN A 95 -9.01 -14.59 22.63
N GLY A 96 -8.67 -14.89 23.89
CA GLY A 96 -8.70 -16.25 24.42
C GLY A 96 -7.74 -17.19 23.67
N ARG A 97 -8.31 -18.22 23.03
CA ARG A 97 -7.56 -19.22 22.23
C ARG A 97 -7.40 -18.82 20.76
N GLU A 98 -8.19 -17.85 20.30
CA GLU A 98 -8.23 -17.46 18.90
C GLU A 98 -7.47 -16.15 18.62
N ARG A 99 -7.10 -15.97 17.35
CA ARG A 99 -6.43 -14.78 16.85
C ARG A 99 -7.35 -14.10 15.82
N TYR A 100 -7.67 -12.85 16.10
CA TYR A 100 -8.50 -12.01 15.24
C TYR A 100 -7.62 -11.00 14.53
N CYS A 101 -7.85 -10.84 13.24
CA CYS A 101 -7.30 -9.77 12.43
C CYS A 101 -8.20 -8.55 12.58
N GLU A 102 -7.60 -7.40 12.87
CA GLU A 102 -8.25 -6.09 12.95
C GLU A 102 -7.61 -5.16 11.93
N ALA A 103 -8.42 -4.38 11.20
CA ALA A 103 -7.91 -3.49 10.16
C ALA A 103 -7.37 -2.20 10.79
N ARG A 104 -6.21 -1.76 10.30
CA ARG A 104 -5.53 -0.55 10.74
C ARG A 104 -5.20 0.31 9.52
N LEU A 105 -6.11 1.21 9.17
CA LEU A 105 -6.08 1.93 7.90
C LEU A 105 -5.23 3.22 7.93
N GLU A 106 -4.55 3.52 9.03
CA GLU A 106 -3.78 4.76 9.18
C GLU A 106 -2.69 4.92 8.11
N GLN A 107 -2.02 3.82 7.70
CA GLN A 107 -0.99 3.95 6.66
C GLN A 107 -1.58 4.15 5.25
N LEU A 108 -2.88 3.89 5.03
CA LEU A 108 -3.52 4.23 3.75
C LEU A 108 -3.61 5.74 3.51
N LYS A 109 -3.47 6.56 4.56
CA LYS A 109 -3.49 8.02 4.43
C LYS A 109 -2.40 8.55 3.51
N GLU A 110 -1.24 7.90 3.48
CA GLU A 110 -0.15 8.25 2.56
C GLU A 110 -0.58 8.04 1.10
N VAL A 111 -1.25 6.91 0.84
CA VAL A 111 -1.78 6.57 -0.49
C VAL A 111 -2.84 7.56 -0.92
N THR A 112 -3.80 7.90 -0.05
CA THR A 112 -4.85 8.87 -0.40
C THR A 112 -4.26 10.23 -0.74
N THR A 113 -3.31 10.71 0.07
CA THR A 113 -2.62 11.99 -0.16
C THR A 113 -1.89 11.99 -1.51
N TRP A 114 -1.21 10.91 -1.85
CA TRP A 114 -0.54 10.76 -3.14
C TRP A 114 -1.53 10.76 -4.31
N VAL A 115 -2.65 10.03 -4.19
CA VAL A 115 -3.71 9.99 -5.20
C VAL A 115 -4.30 11.39 -5.41
N ASP A 116 -4.56 12.15 -4.35
CA ASP A 116 -5.11 13.49 -4.42
C ASP A 116 -4.19 14.45 -5.20
N HIS A 117 -2.87 14.37 -4.96
CA HIS A 117 -1.89 15.14 -5.73
C HIS A 117 -1.90 14.77 -7.22
N CYS A 118 -1.97 13.47 -7.54
CA CYS A 118 -2.09 13.01 -8.92
C CYS A 118 -3.37 13.55 -9.57
N GLN A 119 -4.51 13.50 -8.88
CA GLN A 119 -5.78 14.02 -9.41
C GLN A 119 -5.69 15.52 -9.73
N GLN A 120 -5.12 16.32 -8.84
CA GLN A 120 -4.93 17.76 -9.06
C GLN A 120 -4.00 18.06 -10.24
N PHE A 121 -2.93 17.27 -10.38
CA PHE A 121 -2.02 17.37 -11.51
C PHE A 121 -2.76 17.12 -12.83
N TRP A 122 -3.47 16.00 -12.94
CA TRP A 122 -4.23 15.67 -14.15
C TRP A 122 -5.32 16.69 -14.44
N ALA A 123 -6.05 17.17 -13.44
CA ALA A 123 -7.08 18.19 -13.60
C ALA A 123 -6.51 19.49 -14.20
N THR A 124 -5.29 19.86 -13.81
CA THR A 124 -4.60 21.05 -14.35
C THR A 124 -4.22 20.84 -15.82
N GLN A 125 -3.70 19.66 -16.16
CA GLN A 125 -3.35 19.31 -17.54
C GLN A 125 -4.58 19.31 -18.45
N PHE A 126 -5.71 18.76 -18.00
CA PHE A 126 -6.96 18.77 -18.75
C PHE A 126 -7.49 20.19 -18.97
N LYS A 127 -7.47 21.05 -17.95
CA LYS A 127 -7.87 22.48 -18.09
C LYS A 127 -7.02 23.22 -19.13
N SER A 128 -5.72 22.93 -19.19
CA SER A 128 -4.83 23.52 -20.19
C SER A 128 -5.20 23.06 -21.60
N LEU A 129 -5.55 21.78 -21.77
CA LEU A 129 -5.99 21.23 -23.04
C LEU A 129 -7.32 21.84 -23.49
N ASP A 130 -8.30 21.95 -22.58
CA ASP A 130 -9.60 22.58 -22.85
C ASP A 130 -9.42 24.03 -23.32
N SER A 131 -8.56 24.79 -22.64
CA SER A 131 -8.24 26.18 -23.00
C SER A 131 -7.63 26.29 -24.40
N TYR A 132 -6.79 25.34 -24.79
CA TYR A 132 -6.20 25.30 -26.13
C TYR A 132 -7.25 24.96 -27.20
N LEU A 133 -8.10 23.96 -26.95
CA LEU A 133 -9.16 23.57 -27.88
C LEU A 133 -10.18 24.69 -28.10
N GLN A 134 -10.55 25.44 -27.04
CA GLN A 134 -11.42 26.60 -27.17
C GLN A 134 -10.82 27.69 -28.06
N LYS A 135 -9.52 27.98 -27.93
CA LYS A 135 -8.82 28.93 -28.81
C LYS A 135 -8.88 28.50 -30.28
N VAL A 136 -8.56 27.24 -30.56
CA VAL A 136 -8.60 26.70 -31.94
C VAL A 136 -10.03 26.74 -32.53
N GLN A 137 -11.05 26.42 -31.74
CA GLN A 137 -12.45 26.45 -32.19
C GLN A 137 -12.96 27.87 -32.43
N SER A 138 -12.59 28.83 -31.58
CA SER A 138 -12.95 30.24 -31.76
C SER A 138 -12.33 30.85 -33.02
N GLY A 139 -11.08 30.50 -33.36
CA GLY A 139 -10.41 30.95 -34.58
C GLY A 139 -11.05 30.42 -35.88
N LYS A 140 -11.62 29.21 -35.85
CA LYS A 140 -12.34 28.64 -37.02
C LYS A 140 -13.69 29.29 -37.29
N LYS A 141 -14.31 29.98 -36.31
CA LYS A 141 -15.61 30.65 -36.48
C LYS A 141 -15.51 32.01 -37.19
N SER A 142 -14.32 32.60 -37.31
CA SER A 142 -14.14 33.94 -37.90
C SER A 142 -13.87 33.94 -39.41
N HIS A 143 -13.83 32.77 -40.05
CA HIS A 143 -13.52 32.61 -41.49
C HIS A 143 -14.69 32.03 -42.30
N LYS A 144 -15.93 32.20 -41.81
CA LYS A 144 -17.15 31.83 -42.52
C LYS A 144 -18.08 33.03 -42.63
#